data_AF-A0A4P2QZD1-F1
#
_entry.id   AF-A0A4P2QZD1-F1
#
_cell.length_a   1.000
_cell.length_b   1.000
_cell.length_c   1.000
_cell.angle_alpha   90.00
_cell.angle_beta   90.00
_cell.angle_gamma   90.00
#
_symmetry.space_group_name_H-M   'P 1'
#
loop_
_entity.id
_entity.type
_entity.pdbx_description
1 polymer ?
#
loop_
_entity_poly.entity_id
_entity_poly.type
_entity_poly.pdbx_seq_one_letter_code
_entity_poly.pdbx_strand_id
1 'polypeptide(L)' 'MAASEIGEASRVTQSQGSPTEAHDVLAVLEARRLEVPADVRERILVSTDLAELDRWLRKAAVVIDARELLATNGS' A
#
# COMPACT_ATOMS: atom_id res chain seq x y z
N MET A 1 -25.09 26.41 8.92
CA MET A 1 -24.83 26.18 7.47
C MET A 1 -23.45 26.69 7.14
N ALA A 2 -22.67 25.83 6.48
CA ALA A 2 -21.37 26.06 5.83
C ALA A 2 -20.18 26.53 6.70
N ALA A 3 -19.36 25.55 7.10
CA ALA A 3 -17.90 25.51 6.90
C ALA A 3 -17.39 24.21 7.56
N SER A 4 -17.27 23.12 6.80
CA SER A 4 -15.94 22.64 6.39
C SER A 4 -15.03 22.31 7.58
N GLU A 5 -15.42 21.33 8.40
CA GLU A 5 -14.46 20.52 9.18
C GLU A 5 -13.96 19.37 8.29
N ILE A 6 -13.35 19.71 7.17
CA ILE A 6 -12.37 18.82 6.55
C ILE A 6 -11.09 19.17 7.30
N GLY A 7 -10.78 18.37 8.33
CA GLY A 7 -9.59 18.53 9.16
C GLY A 7 -8.34 18.40 8.31
N GLU A 8 -7.86 19.55 7.85
CA GLU A 8 -6.54 19.78 7.29
C GLU A 8 -5.51 19.69 8.43
N ALA A 9 -5.24 18.48 8.91
CA ALA A 9 -4.18 18.24 9.87
C ALA A 9 -3.07 17.42 9.20
N SER A 10 -2.30 18.12 8.38
CA SER A 10 -0.84 18.11 8.46
C SER A 10 -0.24 16.84 9.10
N ARG A 11 0.01 15.82 8.28
CA ARG A 11 1.14 14.93 8.49
C ARG A 11 1.90 14.74 7.19
N VAL A 12 2.44 15.85 6.71
CA VAL A 12 3.76 15.82 6.05
C VAL A 12 4.78 15.38 7.11
N THR A 13 4.78 14.10 7.47
CA THR A 13 5.92 13.51 8.18
C THR A 13 6.93 13.19 7.10
N GLN A 14 7.86 14.11 6.94
CA GLN A 14 9.05 13.92 6.16
C GLN A 14 9.79 12.69 6.69
N SER A 15 10.05 11.73 5.80
CA SER A 15 11.18 10.80 5.77
C SER A 15 11.88 10.52 7.11
N GLN A 16 11.65 9.34 7.68
CA GLN A 16 12.57 8.71 8.63
C GLN A 16 12.82 7.27 8.18
N GLY A 17 13.83 7.08 7.32
CA GLY A 17 14.62 5.86 7.17
C GLY A 17 13.90 4.64 6.59
N SER A 18 14.55 3.96 5.65
CA SER A 18 14.20 2.58 5.26
C SER A 18 14.06 1.71 6.52
N PRO A 19 12.87 1.12 6.75
CA PRO A 19 12.75 -0.32 6.56
C PRO A 19 11.39 -0.71 5.94
N THR A 20 11.47 -1.56 4.90
CA THR A 20 10.41 -2.38 4.29
C THR A 20 9.43 -1.68 3.34
N GLU A 21 9.78 -1.56 2.06
CA GLU A 21 8.85 -1.27 0.95
C GLU A 21 7.59 -2.19 0.96
N ALA A 22 7.72 -3.38 1.54
CA ALA A 22 6.61 -4.28 1.85
C ALA A 22 5.55 -3.64 2.76
N HIS A 23 5.95 -2.90 3.79
CA HIS A 23 5.03 -2.21 4.69
C HIS A 23 4.34 -1.02 3.99
N ASP A 24 5.01 -0.35 3.06
CA ASP A 24 4.41 0.75 2.29
C ASP A 24 3.25 0.24 1.41
N VAL A 25 3.43 -0.91 0.78
CA VAL A 25 2.37 -1.56 0.00
C VAL A 25 1.15 -1.85 0.88
N LEU A 26 1.36 -2.38 2.09
CA LEU A 26 0.28 -2.66 3.05
C LEU A 26 -0.42 -1.37 3.50
N ALA A 27 0.33 -0.32 3.79
CA ALA A 27 -0.22 0.97 4.21
C ALA A 27 -1.12 1.58 3.12
N VAL A 28 -0.78 1.44 1.84
CA VAL A 28 -1.62 1.89 0.72
C VAL A 28 -2.92 1.08 0.64
N LEU A 29 -2.85 -0.25 0.81
CA LEU A 29 -4.05 -1.10 0.80
C LEU A 29 -4.99 -0.76 1.98
N GLU A 30 -4.44 -0.53 3.17
CA GLU A 30 -5.20 -0.10 4.35
C GLU A 30 -5.82 1.29 4.16
N ALA A 31 -5.09 2.24 3.59
CA ALA A 31 -5.60 3.57 3.26
C ALA A 31 -6.74 3.52 2.24
N ARG A 32 -6.70 2.53 1.34
CA ARG A 32 -7.78 2.22 0.38
C ARG A 32 -8.96 1.48 1.03
N ARG A 33 -8.84 1.08 2.31
CA ARG A 33 -9.83 0.24 3.03
C ARG A 33 -10.05 -1.12 2.35
N LEU A 34 -9.01 -1.64 1.69
CA LEU A 34 -9.02 -2.96 1.10
C LEU A 34 -8.74 -4.01 2.16
N GLU A 35 -9.49 -5.10 2.10
CA GLU A 35 -9.22 -6.25 2.95
C GLU A 35 -7.95 -6.93 2.44
N VAL A 36 -6.90 -6.96 3.27
CA VAL A 36 -5.63 -7.62 2.95
C VAL A 36 -5.62 -8.99 3.62
N PRO A 37 -5.77 -10.09 2.87
CA PRO A 37 -5.68 -11.43 3.43
C PRO A 37 -4.30 -11.64 4.06
N ALA A 38 -4.25 -12.45 5.12
CA ALA A 38 -2.99 -12.79 5.78
C ALA A 38 -1.97 -13.41 4.80
N ASP A 39 -2.42 -14.21 3.84
CA ASP A 39 -1.59 -14.82 2.81
C ASP A 39 -0.91 -13.77 1.91
N VAL A 40 -1.65 -12.71 1.55
CA VAL A 40 -1.14 -11.62 0.72
C VAL A 40 -0.11 -10.81 1.51
N ARG A 41 -0.43 -10.50 2.77
CA ARG A 41 0.46 -9.77 3.67
C ARG A 41 1.77 -10.52 3.87
N GLU A 42 1.72 -11.82 4.16
CA GLU A 42 2.91 -12.64 4.35
C GLU A 42 3.77 -12.68 3.08
N ARG A 43 3.15 -12.81 1.91
CA ARG A 43 3.85 -12.77 0.62
C ARG A 43 4.60 -11.45 0.40
N ILE A 44 3.95 -10.33 0.72
CA ILE A 44 4.56 -9.01 0.61
C ILE A 44 5.73 -8.87 1.58
N LEU A 45 5.57 -9.33 2.82
CA LEU A 45 6.62 -9.28 3.86
C LEU A 45 7.82 -10.20 3.59
N VAL A 46 7.59 -11.33 2.93
CA VAL A 46 8.65 -12.26 2.48
C VAL A 46 9.37 -11.74 1.23
N SER A 47 8.72 -10.91 0.41
CA SER A 47 9.37 -10.37 -0.77
C SER A 47 10.43 -9.34 -0.36
N THR A 48 11.65 -9.57 -0.83
CA THR A 48 12.82 -8.70 -0.63
C THR A 48 13.24 -8.03 -1.94
N ASP A 49 12.50 -8.28 -3.02
CA ASP A 49 12.73 -7.65 -4.31
C ASP A 49 12.10 -6.25 -4.32
N LEU A 50 12.94 -5.24 -4.17
CA LEU A 50 12.54 -3.83 -4.16
C LEU A 50 11.83 -3.42 -5.47
N ALA A 51 12.21 -3.99 -6.62
CA ALA A 51 11.54 -3.68 -7.88
C ALA A 51 10.13 -4.28 -7.95
N GLU A 52 9.93 -5.46 -7.37
CA GLU A 52 8.62 -6.08 -7.23
C GLU A 52 7.73 -5.30 -6.25
N LEU A 53 8.29 -4.90 -5.11
CA LEU A 53 7.61 -4.11 -4.08
C LEU A 53 7.20 -2.72 -4.60
N ASP A 54 8.09 -2.00 -5.30
CA ASP A 54 7.75 -0.71 -5.93
C ASP A 54 6.65 -0.85 -7.00
N ARG A 55 6.67 -1.95 -7.76
CA ARG A 55 5.60 -2.25 -8.73
C ARG A 55 4.28 -2.50 -8.03
N TRP A 56 4.28 -3.27 -6.96
CA TRP A 56 3.10 -3.47 -6.13
C TRP A 56 2.63 -2.17 -5.50
N LEU A 57 3.52 -1.30 -5.03
CA LEU A 57 3.14 -0.02 -4.43
C LEU A 57 2.36 0.85 -5.43
N ARG A 58 2.85 0.96 -6.66
CA ARG A 58 2.13 1.69 -7.74
C ARG A 58 0.82 1.02 -8.11
N LYS A 59 0.76 -0.31 -8.09
CA LYS A 59 -0.44 -1.08 -8.42
C LYS A 59 -1.49 -1.04 -7.29
N ALA A 60 -1.07 -1.02 -6.02
CA ALA A 60 -1.90 -0.88 -4.83
C ALA A 60 -2.75 0.40 -4.87
N ALA A 61 -2.26 1.43 -5.55
CA ALA A 61 -3.01 2.68 -5.74
C ALA A 61 -4.23 2.53 -6.68
N VAL A 62 -4.24 1.54 -7.58
CA VAL A 62 -5.29 1.38 -8.62
C VAL A 62 -6.11 0.10 -8.49
N VAL A 63 -5.59 -0.94 -7.83
CA VAL A 63 -6.32 -2.20 -7.62
C VAL A 63 -7.45 -2.03 -6.63
N ILE A 64 -8.48 -2.84 -6.82
CA ILE A 64 -9.66 -2.92 -5.96
C ILE A 64 -9.61 -4.11 -5.01
N ASP A 65 -8.57 -4.95 -5.12
CA ASP A 65 -8.40 -6.14 -4.29
C ASP A 65 -6.92 -6.44 -4.03
N ALA A 66 -6.62 -6.92 -2.83
CA ALA A 66 -5.25 -7.26 -2.42
C ALA A 66 -4.69 -8.49 -3.15
N ARG A 67 -5.52 -9.43 -3.64
CA ARG A 67 -5.07 -10.56 -4.45
C ARG A 67 -4.74 -10.14 -5.87
N GLU A 68 -5.47 -9.17 -6.44
CA GLU A 68 -5.14 -8.59 -7.75
C GLU A 68 -3.74 -7.96 -7.77
N LEU A 69 -3.30 -7.45 -6.62
CA LEU A 69 -1.94 -6.95 -6.46
C LEU A 69 -0.89 -8.02 -6.82
N LEU A 70 -1.03 -9.22 -6.26
CA LEU A 70 -0.13 -10.37 -6.47
C LEU A 70 -0.35 -11.08 -7.81
N ALA A 71 -1.54 -10.96 -8.40
CA ALA A 71 -1.81 -11.34 -9.76
C ALA A 71 -1.11 -10.36 -10.73
N THR A 72 0.22 -10.31 -10.71
CA THR A 72 0.97 -9.84 -11.87
C THR A 72 0.69 -10.85 -12.96
N ASN A 73 -0.10 -10.46 -13.97
CA ASN A 73 -0.27 -11.21 -15.20
C ASN A 73 1.14 -11.54 -15.74
N GLY A 74 1.59 -12.76 -15.49
CA GLY A 74 2.38 -13.47 -16.47
C GLY A 74 1.54 -13.56 -17.73
N SER A 75 2.14 -13.10 -18.82
CA SER A 75 1.71 -13.12 -20.22
C SER A 75 0.60 -14.07 -20.61
#